data_AF-A0A0B4XHC2-F1
#
_entry.id   AF-A0A0B4XHC2-F1
#
_cell.length_a   1.000
_cell.length_b   1.000
_cell.length_c   1.000
_cell.angle_alpha   90.00
_cell.angle_beta   90.00
_cell.angle_gamma   90.00
#
_symmetry.space_group_name_H-M   'P 1'
#
loop_
_entity.id
_entity.type
_entity.pdbx_description
1 polymer ?
#
loop_
_entity_poly.entity_id
_entity_poly.type
_entity_poly.pdbx_seq_one_letter_code
_entity_poly.pdbx_strand_id
1 'polypeptide(L)'
;MTTNQTTAEQPTQAGAPLPPISPHLAAVWGAFLHEGMMLNSADIERSIRILDLWGNGCIELIQSVCEYIPVIWQYAQPYWDQPEPFPGVFEYEVVSILGEQISTHLLNHEGNLPSDREFAQMASELVTQFFSQGDTPPDPPAGKGLMPLSVSSFLDAARRCFGGSP
;
A
#
# COMPACT_ATOMS: atom_id res chain seq x y z
N MET A 1 49.08 28.01 14.46
CA MET A 1 48.68 26.80 13.73
C MET A 1 48.86 25.62 14.68
N THR A 2 47.76 25.01 15.12
CA THR A 2 47.47 23.56 15.09
C THR A 2 46.11 23.39 15.80
N THR A 3 45.08 23.11 15.01
CA THR A 3 43.71 22.84 15.44
C THR A 3 43.57 21.36 15.81
N ASN A 4 43.15 21.05 17.04
CA ASN A 4 42.71 19.71 17.39
C ASN A 4 41.19 19.68 17.43
N GLN A 5 40.62 19.20 16.32
CA GLN A 5 39.22 18.79 16.23
C GLN A 5 39.02 17.54 17.09
N THR A 6 38.16 17.63 18.10
CA THR A 6 37.62 16.47 18.80
C THR A 6 36.33 16.08 18.07
N THR A 7 36.42 15.00 17.29
CA THR A 7 35.28 14.26 16.77
C THR A 7 34.51 13.71 17.96
N ALA A 8 33.38 14.34 18.31
CA ALA A 8 32.39 13.75 19.19
C ALA A 8 31.49 12.86 18.33
N GLU A 9 31.63 11.56 18.54
CA GLU A 9 30.84 10.50 17.94
C GLU A 9 29.34 10.79 18.12
N GLN A 10 28.61 10.80 17.01
CA GLN A 10 27.16 10.89 17.01
C GLN A 10 26.59 9.58 17.56
N PRO A 11 25.73 9.60 18.59
CA PRO A 11 25.15 8.37 19.11
C PRO A 11 24.20 7.80 18.06
N THR A 12 24.43 6.54 17.70
CA THR A 12 23.47 5.69 16.99
C THR A 12 22.17 5.66 17.78
N GLN A 13 21.17 6.46 17.37
CA GLN A 13 19.81 6.41 17.91
C GLN A 13 19.12 5.15 17.35
N ALA A 14 19.47 3.99 17.88
CA ALA A 14 18.62 2.81 17.83
C ALA A 14 17.60 2.93 18.99
N GLY A 15 16.32 3.15 18.67
CA GLY A 15 15.24 2.91 19.64
C GLY A 15 14.20 4.02 19.90
N ALA A 16 14.11 5.07 19.10
CA ALA A 16 12.95 5.97 19.19
C ALA A 16 11.71 5.28 18.58
N PRO A 17 10.53 5.27 19.24
CA PRO A 17 9.29 4.77 18.65
C PRO A 17 8.96 5.54 17.37
N LEU A 18 8.56 4.82 16.32
CA LEU A 18 8.10 5.44 15.07
C LEU A 18 6.92 6.38 15.37
N PRO A 19 6.86 7.57 14.75
CA PRO A 19 5.72 8.45 14.93
C PRO A 19 4.44 7.73 14.48
N PRO A 20 3.30 7.88 15.18
CA PRO A 20 2.07 7.21 14.78
C PRO A 20 1.52 7.81 13.48
N ILE A 21 0.83 6.98 12.70
CA ILE A 21 0.05 7.43 11.55
C ILE A 21 -0.99 8.47 11.98
N SER A 22 -1.17 9.52 11.20
CA SER A 22 -2.23 10.50 11.48
C SER A 22 -3.63 9.86 11.33
N PRO A 23 -4.63 10.26 12.14
CA PRO A 23 -5.99 9.72 12.01
C PRO A 23 -6.62 9.94 10.63
N HIS A 24 -6.29 11.05 9.98
CA HIS A 24 -6.77 11.35 8.63
C HIS A 24 -6.21 10.37 7.60
N LEU A 25 -4.89 10.15 7.63
CA LEU A 25 -4.24 9.21 6.71
C LEU A 25 -4.71 7.77 6.96
N ALA A 26 -4.86 7.36 8.22
CA ALA A 26 -5.42 6.06 8.56
C ALA A 26 -6.84 5.88 8.02
N ALA A 27 -7.70 6.90 8.11
CA ALA A 27 -9.05 6.83 7.55
C ALA A 27 -9.05 6.70 6.01
N VAL A 28 -8.16 7.42 5.33
CA VAL A 28 -7.98 7.29 3.88
C VAL A 28 -7.54 5.87 3.54
N TRP A 29 -6.51 5.35 4.20
CA TRP A 29 -6.02 3.99 3.92
C TRP A 29 -7.05 2.91 4.24
N GLY A 30 -7.83 3.06 5.31
CA GLY A 30 -8.94 2.16 5.60
C GLY A 30 -10.00 2.13 4.49
N ALA A 31 -10.30 3.29 3.88
CA ALA A 31 -11.21 3.36 2.74
C ALA A 31 -10.66 2.64 1.51
N PHE A 32 -9.36 2.79 1.20
CA PHE A 32 -8.74 2.12 0.06
C PHE A 32 -8.53 0.61 0.28
N LEU A 33 -8.22 0.18 1.51
CA LEU A 33 -8.21 -1.25 1.85
C LEU A 33 -9.58 -1.89 1.60
N HIS A 34 -10.65 -1.25 2.11
CA HIS A 34 -12.01 -1.72 1.90
C HIS A 34 -12.41 -1.69 0.41
N GLU A 35 -12.04 -0.64 -0.31
CA GLU A 35 -12.25 -0.52 -1.75
C GLU A 35 -11.62 -1.69 -2.50
N GLY A 36 -10.33 -1.95 -2.31
CA GLY A 36 -9.63 -3.04 -2.97
C GLY A 36 -10.15 -4.43 -2.60
N MET A 37 -10.72 -4.59 -1.39
CA MET A 37 -11.39 -5.82 -1.01
C MET A 37 -12.70 -6.04 -1.76
N MET A 38 -13.51 -4.99 -1.89
CA MET A 38 -14.92 -5.09 -2.28
C MET A 38 -15.17 -4.83 -3.75
N LEU A 39 -14.35 -4.00 -4.39
CA LEU A 39 -14.54 -3.62 -5.79
C LEU A 39 -13.70 -4.51 -6.68
N ASN A 40 -14.38 -5.32 -7.50
CA ASN A 40 -13.75 -6.03 -8.59
C ASN A 40 -14.66 -5.98 -9.82
N SER A 41 -14.21 -5.29 -10.87
CA SER A 41 -15.02 -5.09 -12.09
C SER A 41 -15.21 -6.38 -12.91
N ALA A 42 -14.30 -7.34 -12.75
CA ALA A 42 -14.40 -8.66 -13.39
C ALA A 42 -15.31 -9.63 -12.60
N ASP A 43 -15.56 -9.36 -11.32
CA ASP A 43 -16.26 -10.25 -10.40
C ASP A 43 -17.15 -9.46 -9.43
N ILE A 44 -18.31 -9.06 -9.92
CA ILE A 44 -19.27 -8.23 -9.18
C ILE A 44 -19.87 -8.93 -7.96
N GLU A 45 -19.84 -10.27 -7.92
CA GLU A 45 -20.36 -11.07 -6.80
C GLU A 45 -19.31 -11.34 -5.72
N ARG A 46 -18.06 -10.90 -5.94
CA ARG A 46 -16.94 -11.11 -5.01
C ARG A 46 -17.27 -10.65 -3.60
N SER A 47 -17.82 -9.43 -3.46
CA SER A 47 -18.15 -8.84 -2.17
C SER A 47 -19.19 -9.65 -1.39
N ILE A 48 -20.18 -10.23 -2.08
CA ILE A 48 -21.18 -11.10 -1.46
C ILE A 48 -20.49 -12.34 -0.89
N ARG A 49 -19.66 -13.01 -1.68
CA ARG A 49 -18.95 -14.23 -1.24
C ARG A 49 -17.97 -13.97 -0.09
N ILE A 50 -17.30 -12.81 -0.09
CA ILE A 50 -16.44 -12.39 1.03
C ILE A 50 -17.25 -12.27 2.31
N LEU A 51 -18.39 -11.57 2.27
CA LEU A 51 -19.22 -11.34 3.45
C LEU A 51 -19.87 -12.65 3.95
N ASP A 52 -20.31 -13.51 3.03
CA ASP A 52 -20.87 -14.82 3.36
C ASP A 52 -19.85 -15.73 4.06
N LEU A 53 -18.59 -15.75 3.58
CA LEU A 53 -17.51 -16.52 4.21
C LEU A 53 -17.05 -15.92 5.54
N TRP A 54 -16.95 -14.59 5.62
CA TRP A 54 -16.53 -13.89 6.84
C TRP A 54 -17.49 -14.13 8.01
N GLY A 55 -18.80 -14.09 7.75
CA GLY A 55 -19.83 -14.49 8.72
C GLY A 55 -20.07 -13.55 9.91
N ASN A 56 -19.23 -12.53 10.15
CA ASN A 56 -19.36 -11.62 11.31
C ASN A 56 -19.91 -10.23 10.97
N GLY A 57 -20.32 -9.96 9.73
CA GLY A 57 -20.86 -8.66 9.30
C GLY A 57 -19.82 -7.73 8.65
N CYS A 58 -20.31 -6.76 7.87
CA CYS A 58 -19.47 -5.87 7.06
C CYS A 58 -18.70 -4.84 7.92
N ILE A 59 -19.32 -4.32 8.97
CA ILE A 59 -18.67 -3.34 9.86
C ILE A 59 -17.50 -4.00 10.60
N GLU A 60 -17.71 -5.21 11.10
CA GLU A 60 -16.73 -6.03 11.79
C GLU A 60 -15.56 -6.38 10.86
N LEU A 61 -15.84 -6.71 9.59
CA LEU A 61 -14.81 -6.93 8.58
C LEU A 61 -13.95 -5.67 8.36
N ILE A 62 -14.58 -4.51 8.21
CA ILE A 62 -13.86 -3.23 8.05
C ILE A 62 -12.99 -2.95 9.27
N GLN A 63 -13.51 -3.17 10.48
CA GLN A 63 -12.77 -2.98 11.72
C GLN A 63 -11.53 -3.88 11.76
N SER A 64 -11.69 -5.20 11.54
CA SER A 64 -10.58 -6.15 11.55
C SER A 64 -9.53 -5.85 10.49
N VAL A 65 -9.94 -5.48 9.27
CA VAL A 65 -9.00 -5.13 8.21
C VAL A 65 -8.24 -3.84 8.53
N CYS A 66 -8.89 -2.87 9.17
CA CYS A 66 -8.22 -1.63 9.59
C CYS A 66 -7.17 -1.86 10.69
N GLU A 67 -7.18 -3.00 11.38
CA GLU A 67 -6.12 -3.36 12.35
C GLU A 67 -4.76 -3.57 11.67
N TYR A 68 -4.72 -3.78 10.35
CA TYR A 68 -3.49 -3.88 9.58
C TYR A 68 -2.83 -2.55 9.22
N ILE A 69 -3.54 -1.42 9.33
CA ILE A 69 -3.02 -0.09 8.95
C ILE A 69 -1.70 0.27 9.65
N PRO A 70 -1.50 0.01 10.96
CA PRO A 70 -0.23 0.25 11.62
C PRO A 70 0.95 -0.52 11.00
N VAL A 71 0.71 -1.71 10.46
CA VAL A 71 1.74 -2.52 9.78
C VAL A 71 2.12 -1.89 8.45
N ILE A 72 1.15 -1.43 7.66
CA ILE A 72 1.42 -0.68 6.42
C ILE A 72 2.27 0.56 6.74
N TRP A 73 1.88 1.29 7.78
CA TRP A 73 2.60 2.49 8.21
C TRP A 73 4.02 2.19 8.65
N GLN A 74 4.25 1.10 9.39
CA GLN A 74 5.59 0.69 9.81
C GLN A 74 6.56 0.55 8.64
N TYR A 75 6.10 0.01 7.51
CA TYR A 75 6.93 -0.15 6.31
C TYR A 75 7.06 1.15 5.49
N ALA A 76 6.00 1.97 5.44
CA ALA A 76 5.98 3.18 4.61
C ALA A 76 6.65 4.40 5.27
N GLN A 77 6.59 4.49 6.60
CA GLN A 77 7.06 5.65 7.37
C GLN A 77 8.50 6.08 7.05
N PRO A 78 9.49 5.17 6.87
CA PRO A 78 10.87 5.57 6.55
C PRO A 78 11.02 6.40 5.27
N TYR A 79 10.03 6.33 4.37
CA TYR A 79 10.03 7.00 3.07
C TYR A 79 9.04 8.16 3.00
N TRP A 80 8.12 8.26 3.97
CA TRP A 80 6.92 9.10 3.86
C TRP A 80 7.20 10.60 3.75
N ASP A 81 8.21 11.09 4.48
CA ASP A 81 8.59 12.52 4.48
C ASP A 81 9.75 12.82 3.50
N GLN A 82 10.10 11.88 2.62
CA GLN A 82 11.17 12.11 1.67
C GLN A 82 10.74 13.12 0.59
N PRO A 83 11.65 14.03 0.20
CA PRO A 83 11.33 15.12 -0.73
C PRO A 83 11.14 14.67 -2.17
N GLU A 84 11.48 13.42 -2.50
CA GLU A 84 11.39 12.92 -3.86
C GLU A 84 9.94 12.53 -4.21
N PRO A 85 9.37 13.10 -5.28
CA PRO A 85 8.04 12.72 -5.72
C PRO A 85 8.09 11.31 -6.30
N PHE A 86 7.28 10.40 -5.75
CA PHE A 86 7.07 9.08 -6.33
C PHE A 86 6.12 9.19 -7.53
N PRO A 87 6.37 8.47 -8.63
CA PRO A 87 5.57 8.59 -9.85
C PRO A 87 4.13 8.06 -9.70
N GLY A 88 3.88 7.28 -8.66
CA GLY A 88 2.64 6.56 -8.41
C GLY A 88 1.75 7.16 -7.30
N VAL A 89 0.57 6.55 -7.11
CA VAL A 89 -0.35 6.90 -6.01
C VAL A 89 -0.36 5.75 -5.00
N PHE A 90 0.24 5.99 -3.82
CA PHE A 90 0.45 4.97 -2.79
C PHE A 90 -0.86 4.25 -2.41
N GLU A 91 -1.95 5.00 -2.29
CA GLU A 91 -3.26 4.45 -1.94
C GLU A 91 -3.76 3.41 -2.96
N TYR A 92 -3.54 3.62 -4.26
CA TYR A 92 -3.97 2.67 -5.30
C TYR A 92 -2.98 1.53 -5.52
N GLU A 93 -1.68 1.83 -5.50
CA GLU A 93 -0.64 0.87 -5.86
C GLU A 93 -0.20 -0.02 -4.70
N VAL A 94 -0.49 0.38 -3.46
CA VAL A 94 -0.16 -0.40 -2.27
C VAL A 94 -1.43 -0.73 -1.53
N VAL A 95 -2.20 0.27 -1.10
CA VAL A 95 -3.28 0.07 -0.12
C VAL A 95 -4.48 -0.68 -0.73
N SER A 96 -4.95 -0.30 -1.92
CA SER A 96 -5.99 -1.06 -2.63
C SER A 96 -5.52 -2.47 -3.03
N ILE A 97 -4.27 -2.62 -3.48
CA ILE A 97 -3.73 -3.95 -3.83
C ILE A 97 -3.67 -4.85 -2.59
N LEU A 98 -3.30 -4.32 -1.43
CA LEU A 98 -3.38 -5.06 -0.16
C LEU A 98 -4.81 -5.50 0.14
N GLY A 99 -5.81 -4.63 -0.09
CA GLY A 99 -7.22 -5.01 0.00
C GLY A 99 -7.59 -6.17 -0.93
N GLU A 100 -7.13 -6.13 -2.18
CA GLU A 100 -7.36 -7.22 -3.14
C GLU A 100 -6.70 -8.54 -2.69
N GLN A 101 -5.49 -8.47 -2.13
CA GLN A 101 -4.79 -9.64 -1.61
C GLN A 101 -5.47 -10.22 -0.36
N ILE A 102 -5.92 -9.39 0.58
CA ILE A 102 -6.69 -9.83 1.75
C ILE A 102 -7.97 -10.54 1.31
N SER A 103 -8.73 -9.95 0.41
CA SER A 103 -9.98 -10.55 -0.08
C SER A 103 -9.73 -11.85 -0.84
N THR A 104 -8.63 -11.95 -1.57
CA THR A 104 -8.22 -13.20 -2.25
C THR A 104 -7.84 -14.28 -1.23
N HIS A 105 -7.12 -13.89 -0.17
CA HIS A 105 -6.78 -14.78 0.93
C HIS A 105 -8.05 -15.29 1.63
N LEU A 106 -8.98 -14.40 2.00
CA LEU A 106 -10.28 -14.75 2.61
C LEU A 106 -11.04 -15.80 1.79
N LEU A 107 -11.16 -15.59 0.48
CA LEU A 107 -11.85 -16.51 -0.43
C LEU A 107 -11.17 -17.89 -0.52
N ASN A 108 -9.84 -17.93 -0.39
CA ASN A 108 -9.05 -19.16 -0.50
C ASN A 108 -8.86 -19.91 0.84
N HIS A 109 -9.16 -19.26 1.97
CA HIS A 109 -8.92 -19.79 3.31
C HIS A 109 -10.19 -19.78 4.17
N GLU A 110 -11.33 -20.11 3.58
CA GLU A 110 -12.60 -20.33 4.29
C GLU A 110 -13.05 -19.14 5.16
N GLY A 111 -12.81 -17.91 4.68
CA GLY A 111 -13.19 -16.69 5.40
C GLY A 111 -12.22 -16.28 6.51
N ASN A 112 -11.07 -16.91 6.64
CA ASN A 112 -10.02 -16.47 7.56
C ASN A 112 -9.22 -15.30 6.98
N LEU A 113 -8.96 -14.29 7.81
CA LEU A 113 -8.05 -13.20 7.47
C LEU A 113 -6.59 -13.68 7.49
N PRO A 114 -5.69 -13.02 6.74
CA PRO A 114 -4.26 -13.31 6.80
C PRO A 114 -3.72 -13.19 8.23
N SER A 115 -2.78 -14.06 8.62
CA SER A 115 -2.04 -13.86 9.85
C SER A 115 -1.19 -12.58 9.78
N ASP A 116 -0.79 -12.04 10.93
CA ASP A 116 0.09 -10.87 11.01
C ASP A 116 1.37 -11.03 10.18
N ARG A 117 1.93 -12.25 10.15
CA ARG A 117 3.13 -12.57 9.39
C ARG A 117 2.88 -12.52 7.88
N GLU A 118 1.77 -13.08 7.42
CA GLU A 118 1.42 -13.07 6.00
C GLU A 118 1.12 -11.64 5.54
N PHE A 119 0.36 -10.88 6.34
CA PHE A 119 0.08 -9.49 6.02
C PHE A 119 1.35 -8.63 6.01
N ALA A 120 2.24 -8.80 7.00
CA ALA A 120 3.52 -8.10 7.04
C ALA A 120 4.37 -8.39 5.80
N GLN A 121 4.36 -9.65 5.30
CA GLN A 121 5.04 -9.99 4.06
C GLN A 121 4.43 -9.26 2.86
N MET A 122 3.11 -9.35 2.67
CA MET A 122 2.39 -8.67 1.59
C MET A 122 2.66 -7.15 1.59
N ALA A 123 2.58 -6.52 2.76
CA ALA A 123 2.83 -5.09 2.93
C ALA A 123 4.29 -4.74 2.61
N SER A 124 5.25 -5.51 3.12
CA SER A 124 6.68 -5.24 2.88
C SER A 124 7.04 -5.30 1.40
N GLU A 125 6.48 -6.26 0.66
CA GLU A 125 6.74 -6.45 -0.77
C GLU A 125 6.22 -5.26 -1.59
N LEU A 126 4.95 -4.89 -1.41
CA LEU A 126 4.33 -3.78 -2.15
C LEU A 126 4.94 -2.42 -1.80
N VAL A 127 5.19 -2.17 -0.51
CA VAL A 127 5.80 -0.92 -0.06
C VAL A 127 7.21 -0.77 -0.60
N THR A 128 8.03 -1.83 -0.52
CA THR A 128 9.39 -1.81 -1.08
C THR A 128 9.34 -1.60 -2.59
N GLN A 129 8.47 -2.31 -3.29
CA GLN A 129 8.30 -2.15 -4.73
C GLN A 129 7.91 -0.72 -5.10
N PHE A 130 6.95 -0.11 -4.41
CA PHE A 130 6.50 1.25 -4.67
C PHE A 130 7.64 2.27 -4.53
N PHE A 131 8.39 2.21 -3.43
CA PHE A 131 9.46 3.16 -3.16
C PHE A 131 10.72 2.91 -4.00
N SER A 132 10.96 1.70 -4.51
CA SER A 132 12.07 1.40 -5.43
C SER A 132 11.83 1.82 -6.88
N GLN A 133 10.60 2.18 -7.30
CA GLN A 133 10.34 2.63 -8.68
C GLN A 133 11.07 3.93 -9.05
N GLY A 134 11.39 4.77 -8.07
CA GLY A 134 12.13 6.03 -8.25
C GLY A 134 13.60 5.86 -8.66
N ASP A 135 14.18 4.67 -8.47
CA ASP A 135 15.59 4.38 -8.77
C ASP A 135 15.84 4.00 -10.24
N THR A 136 14.78 3.92 -11.05
CA THR A 136 14.90 3.50 -12.45
C THR A 136 15.43 4.67 -13.29
N PRO A 137 16.60 4.57 -13.95
CA PRO A 137 17.10 5.62 -14.83
C PRO A 137 16.08 5.95 -15.92
N PRO A 138 15.92 7.21 -16.34
CA PRO A 138 15.00 7.56 -17.42
C PRO A 138 15.34 6.75 -18.68
N ASP A 139 14.32 6.14 -19.28
CA ASP A 139 14.46 5.35 -20.50
C ASP A 139 15.20 6.13 -21.60
N PRO A 140 16.12 5.48 -22.34
CA PRO A 140 16.67 6.05 -23.56
C PRO A 140 15.54 6.28 -24.60
N PRO A 141 15.70 7.27 -25.51
CA PRO A 141 14.61 7.71 -26.37
C PRO A 141 13.99 6.58 -27.21
N ALA A 142 12.67 6.49 -27.09
CA ALA A 142 11.71 5.57 -27.73
C ALA A 142 12.21 4.81 -28.98
N GLY A 143 12.66 3.58 -28.77
CA GLY A 143 12.67 2.52 -29.77
C GLY A 143 11.41 1.66 -29.61
N LYS A 144 10.58 1.61 -30.66
CA LYS A 144 9.33 0.83 -30.70
C LYS A 144 9.55 -0.62 -30.24
N GLY A 145 8.90 -1.02 -29.15
CA GLY A 145 8.93 -2.42 -28.73
C GLY A 145 8.08 -2.70 -27.50
N LEU A 146 6.93 -3.34 -27.75
CA LEU A 146 6.24 -4.28 -26.85
C LEU A 146 5.95 -3.80 -25.40
N MET A 147 4.72 -3.35 -25.18
CA MET A 147 4.19 -3.06 -23.83
C MET A 147 4.24 -4.33 -22.96
N PRO A 148 4.98 -4.36 -21.84
CA PRO A 148 4.65 -5.26 -20.75
C PRO A 148 3.32 -4.80 -20.14
N LEU A 149 2.47 -5.74 -19.72
CA LEU A 149 1.24 -5.45 -18.99
C LEU A 149 1.60 -4.79 -17.65
N SER A 150 1.72 -3.47 -17.66
CA SER A 150 1.95 -2.63 -16.49
C SER A 150 0.63 -2.40 -15.77
N VAL A 151 0.72 -2.10 -14.46
CA VAL A 151 -0.34 -1.75 -13.49
C VAL A 151 -1.24 -0.57 -13.98
N SER A 152 -0.91 0.00 -15.14
CA SER A 152 -1.64 1.04 -15.86
C SER A 152 -3.11 0.75 -16.12
N SER A 153 -3.56 -0.51 -16.18
CA SER A 153 -4.97 -0.83 -16.44
C SER A 153 -5.91 -0.41 -15.29
N PHE A 154 -5.45 -0.42 -14.05
CA PHE A 154 -6.25 -0.02 -12.88
C PHE A 154 -6.25 1.51 -12.69
N LEU A 155 -5.09 2.16 -12.86
CA LEU A 155 -4.96 3.63 -12.85
C LEU A 155 -5.73 4.29 -14.02
N ASP A 156 -5.78 3.65 -15.20
CA ASP A 156 -6.61 4.13 -16.31
C ASP A 156 -8.12 4.02 -16.00
N ALA A 157 -8.54 3.00 -15.25
CA ALA A 157 -9.93 2.87 -14.81
C ALA A 157 -10.30 3.95 -13.77
N ALA A 158 -9.44 4.18 -12.78
CA ALA A 158 -9.65 5.22 -11.77
C ALA A 158 -9.65 6.64 -12.37
N ARG A 159 -8.75 6.93 -13.33
CA ARG A 159 -8.74 8.21 -14.07
C ARG A 159 -10.03 8.44 -14.87
N ARG A 160 -10.63 7.38 -15.42
CA ARG A 160 -11.90 7.46 -16.17
C ARG A 160 -13.11 7.68 -15.27
N CYS A 161 -13.08 7.19 -14.02
CA CYS A 161 -14.19 7.34 -13.08
C CYS A 161 -14.21 8.70 -12.35
N PHE A 162 -13.04 9.33 -12.13
CA PHE A 162 -12.94 10.56 -11.32
C PHE A 162 -12.41 11.79 -12.08
N GLY A 163 -11.97 11.65 -13.33
CA GLY A 163 -11.51 12.76 -14.17
C GLY A 163 -12.65 13.46 -14.90
N GLY A 164 -13.33 14.40 -14.24
CA GLY A 164 -14.12 15.42 -14.94
C GLY A 164 -13.20 16.36 -15.72
N SER A 165 -13.42 16.47 -17.04
CA SER A 165 -12.70 17.45 -17.87
C SER A 165 -13.06 18.89 -17.48
N PRO A 166 -12.13 19.86 -17.58
CA PRO A 166 -12.48 21.28 -17.57
C PRO A 166 -13.34 21.67 -18.77
#